data_AF-A0A2E0BIB1-F1
#
_entry.id   AF-A0A2E0BIB1-F1
#
_cell.length_a   1.000
_cell.length_b   1.000
_cell.length_c   1.000
_cell.angle_alpha   90.00
_cell.angle_beta   90.00
_cell.angle_gamma   90.00
#
_symmetry.space_group_name_H-M   'P 1'
#
loop_
_entity.id
_entity.type
_entity.pdbx_description
1 polymer ?
#
loop_
_entity_poly.entity_id
_entity_poly.type
_entity_poly.pdbx_seq_one_letter_code
_entity_poly.pdbx_strand_id
1 'polypeptide(L)' 'MKDHTLVLSESKIIISGLSLVLKQNSIIPVVKSGTIPGYELTLDMDEIYVDDKDLEKAKKHIEKYIKQINKNR' A
#
# COMPACT_ATOMS: atom_id res chain seq x y z
N MET A 1 -2.89 -13.79 5.95
CA MET A 1 -4.09 -12.97 6.23
C MET A 1 -5.22 -13.57 5.42
N LYS A 2 -6.26 -14.12 6.05
CA LYS A 2 -7.21 -15.00 5.34
C LYS A 2 -8.32 -14.25 4.57
N ASP A 3 -8.42 -12.94 4.72
CA ASP A 3 -9.47 -12.10 4.13
C ASP A 3 -8.92 -10.75 3.67
N HIS A 4 -7.63 -10.70 3.34
CA HIS A 4 -6.97 -9.46 2.89
C HIS A 4 -6.15 -9.73 1.64
N THR A 5 -6.32 -8.85 0.66
CA THR A 5 -5.63 -8.90 -0.62
C THR A 5 -4.45 -7.93 -0.61
N LEU A 6 -3.29 -8.38 -1.09
CA LEU A 6 -2.13 -7.52 -1.34
C LEU A 6 -2.47 -6.58 -2.51
N VAL A 7 -2.38 -5.27 -2.29
CA VAL A 7 -2.75 -4.28 -3.31
C VAL A 7 -1.56 -3.51 -3.89
N LEU A 8 -0.46 -3.37 -3.13
CA LEU A 8 0.77 -2.74 -3.62
C LEU A 8 1.97 -3.20 -2.77
N SER A 9 3.12 -3.37 -3.41
CA SER A 9 4.43 -3.49 -2.74
C SER A 9 5.38 -2.47 -3.36
N GLU A 10 5.77 -1.47 -2.59
CA GLU A 10 6.55 -0.31 -3.06
C GLU A 10 7.34 0.32 -1.91
N SER A 11 8.15 1.33 -2.21
CA SER A 11 8.90 2.05 -1.19
C SER A 11 8.00 2.55 -0.04
N LYS A 12 8.54 2.58 1.18
CA LYS A 12 7.84 3.05 2.39
C LYS A 12 7.12 4.40 2.22
N ILE A 13 7.68 5.32 1.44
CA ILE A 13 7.07 6.64 1.16
C ILE A 13 5.79 6.48 0.35
N ILE A 14 5.82 5.69 -0.72
CA ILE A 14 4.66 5.41 -1.59
C ILE A 14 3.58 4.67 -0.79
N ILE A 15 3.97 3.68 0.00
CA ILE A 15 3.03 2.91 0.83
C ILE A 15 2.39 3.78 1.91
N SER A 16 3.16 4.65 2.56
CA SER A 16 2.63 5.60 3.56
C SER A 16 1.63 6.57 2.93
N GLY A 17 1.93 7.09 1.74
CA GLY A 17 1.03 7.96 0.98
C GLY A 17 -0.27 7.26 0.60
N LEU A 18 -0.19 6.05 0.06
CA LEU A 18 -1.36 5.25 -0.30
C LEU A 18 -2.20 4.89 0.95
N SER A 19 -1.56 4.54 2.07
CA SER A 19 -2.23 4.25 3.34
C SER A 19 -3.09 5.43 3.82
N LEU A 20 -2.55 6.65 3.73
CA LEU A 20 -3.29 7.86 4.08
C LEU A 20 -4.51 8.07 3.17
N VAL A 21 -4.35 7.90 1.85
CA VAL A 21 -5.44 8.05 0.88
C VAL A 21 -6.55 7.04 1.16
N LEU A 22 -6.22 5.77 1.43
CA LEU A 22 -7.21 4.74 1.75
C LEU A 22 -7.97 5.08 3.05
N LYS A 23 -7.25 5.48 4.11
CA LYS A 23 -7.87 5.89 5.39
C LYS A 23 -8.83 7.08 5.23
N GLN A 24 -8.44 8.09 4.46
CA GLN A 24 -9.30 9.24 4.14
C GLN A 24 -10.61 8.84 3.44
N ASN A 25 -10.61 7.71 2.73
CA ASN A 25 -11.78 7.19 2.03
C ASN A 25 -12.50 6.08 2.83
N SER A 26 -12.26 6.00 4.15
CA SER A 26 -12.87 5.01 5.05
C SER A 26 -12.57 3.57 4.64
N ILE A 27 -11.33 3.32 4.22
CA ILE A 27 -10.79 1.98 3.95
C ILE A 27 -9.64 1.78 4.95
N ILE A 28 -9.61 0.66 5.66
CA ILE A 28 -8.57 0.38 6.67
C ILE A 28 -7.50 -0.51 6.02
N PRO A 29 -6.35 0.06 5.59
CA PRO A 29 -5.26 -0.74 5.07
C PRO A 29 -4.44 -1.38 6.19
N VAL A 30 -3.88 -2.55 5.91
CA VAL A 30 -2.85 -3.18 6.73
C VAL A 30 -1.50 -3.05 6.03
N VAL A 31 -0.54 -2.40 6.68
CA VAL A 31 0.82 -2.24 6.15
C VAL A 31 1.75 -3.22 6.84
N LYS A 32 2.57 -3.92 6.07
CA LYS A 32 3.58 -4.85 6.56
C LYS A 32 4.94 -4.42 6.01
N SER A 33 5.85 -4.07 6.91
CA SER A 33 7.19 -3.64 6.52
C SER A 33 8.11 -4.82 6.28
N GLY A 34 8.80 -4.79 5.13
CA GLY A 34 9.77 -5.79 4.71
C GLY A 34 11.16 -5.64 5.35
N THR A 35 11.26 -5.03 6.54
CA THR A 35 12.54 -4.81 7.20
C THR A 35 13.03 -6.11 7.84
N ILE A 36 14.11 -6.68 7.31
CA ILE A 36 14.84 -7.78 7.94
C ILE A 36 15.83 -7.17 8.94
N PRO A 37 15.68 -7.41 10.26
CA PRO A 37 16.62 -6.90 11.25
C PRO A 37 18.05 -7.44 11.00
N GLY A 38 19.05 -6.57 10.96
CA GLY A 38 20.47 -6.96 10.86
C GLY A 38 21.09 -6.96 9.46
N TYR A 39 20.35 -6.57 8.42
CA TYR A 39 20.89 -6.35 7.08
C TYR A 39 20.65 -4.91 6.63
N GLU A 40 21.72 -4.14 6.41
CA GLU A 40 21.67 -2.74 5.95
C GLU A 40 21.13 -2.57 4.51
N LEU A 41 20.96 -3.67 3.77
CA LEU A 41 20.50 -3.70 2.37
C LEU A 41 19.09 -4.27 2.22
N THR A 42 18.22 -4.08 3.21
CA THR A 42 16.79 -4.36 3.00
C THR A 42 16.26 -3.33 2.02
N LEU A 43 15.85 -3.80 0.84
CA LEU A 43 14.99 -3.02 -0.05
C LEU A 43 13.84 -2.49 0.82
N ASP A 44 13.81 -1.18 1.10
CA ASP A 44 12.84 -0.49 1.98
C ASP A 44 11.43 -0.50 1.39
N MET A 45 10.95 -1.70 1.08
CA MET A 45 9.71 -2.00 0.42
C MET A 45 8.73 -2.46 1.49
N ASP A 46 7.62 -1.77 1.55
CA ASP A 46 6.49 -2.13 2.38
C ASP A 46 5.42 -2.77 1.50
N GLU A 47 4.64 -3.67 2.09
CA GLU A 47 3.47 -4.28 1.48
C GLU A 47 2.21 -3.65 2.10
N ILE A 48 1.21 -3.32 1.28
CA ILE A 48 -0.08 -2.85 1.76
C ILE A 48 -1.19 -3.79 1.31
N TYR A 49 -2.04 -4.15 2.27
CA TYR A 49 -3.15 -5.07 2.12
C TYR A 49 -4.46 -4.36 2.47
N VAL A 50 -5.56 -4.81 1.86
CA VAL A 50 -6.92 -4.30 2.12
C VAL A 50 -7.85 -5.49 2.33
N ASP A 51 -8.87 -5.32 3.19
CA ASP A 51 -9.94 -6.30 3.37
C ASP A 51 -10.66 -6.57 2.04
N ASP A 52 -10.95 -7.84 1.74
CA ASP A 52 -11.55 -8.24 0.48
C ASP A 52 -12.92 -7.55 0.23
N LYS A 53 -13.64 -7.19 1.29
CA LYS A 53 -14.92 -6.45 1.22
C LYS A 53 -14.75 -5.04 0.68
N ASP A 54 -13.62 -4.40 0.97
CA ASP A 54 -13.31 -3.04 0.55
C ASP A 54 -12.46 -2.99 -0.73
N LEU A 55 -12.08 -4.15 -1.28
CA LEU A 55 -11.14 -4.25 -2.40
C LEU A 55 -11.61 -3.47 -3.64
N GLU A 56 -12.88 -3.63 -4.04
CA GLU A 56 -13.44 -2.93 -5.20
C GLU A 56 -13.43 -1.41 -5.01
N LYS A 57 -13.76 -0.95 -3.80
CA LYS A 57 -13.70 0.48 -3.47
C LYS A 57 -12.25 0.98 -3.47
N ALA A 58 -11.33 0.20 -2.91
CA ALA A 58 -9.91 0.54 -2.84
C ALA A 58 -9.27 0.64 -4.23
N LYS A 59 -9.59 -0.27 -5.17
CA LYS A 59 -9.02 -0.30 -6.53
C LYS A 59 -9.07 1.07 -7.21
N LYS A 60 -10.22 1.75 -7.16
CA LYS A 60 -10.38 3.10 -7.76
C LYS A 60 -9.40 4.13 -7.18
N HIS A 61 -9.16 4.09 -5.87
CA HIS A 61 -8.24 5.01 -5.20
C HIS A 61 -6.78 4.64 -5.49
N ILE A 62 -6.46 3.35 -5.50
CA ILE A 62 -5.13 2.83 -5.79
C ILE A 62 -4.72 3.19 -7.22
N GLU A 63 -5.56 2.92 -8.21
CA GLU A 63 -5.27 3.25 -9.61
C GLU A 63 -5.04 4.76 -9.81
N LYS A 64 -5.89 5.59 -9.18
CA LYS A 64 -5.74 7.05 -9.24
C LYS A 64 -4.44 7.51 -8.59
N TYR A 65 -4.02 6.88 -7.49
CA TYR A 65 -2.77 7.18 -6.81
C TYR A 65 -1.56 6.78 -7.65
N ILE A 66 -1.55 5.55 -8.20
CA ILE A 66 -0.48 5.04 -9.07
C ILE A 66 -0.31 5.92 -10.33
N LYS A 67 -1.41 6.34 -10.94
CA LYS A 67 -1.37 7.27 -12.09
C LYS A 67 -0.73 8.62 -11.73
N GLN A 68 -0.96 9.13 -10.52
CA GLN A 68 -0.37 10.40 -10.07
C GLN A 68 1.14 10.29 -9.83
N ILE A 69 1.58 9.22 -9.16
CA ILE A 69 3.02 9.03 -8.91
C ILE A 69 3.80 8.79 -10.21
N ASN A 70 3.23 8.07 -11.17
CA ASN A 70 3.89 7.77 -12.46
C ASN A 70 3.87 8.95 -13.43
N LYS A 71 2.94 9.90 -13.29
CA LYS A 71 2.93 11.13 -14.10
C LYS A 71 4.06 12.09 -13.71
N ASN A 72 4.57 11.96 -12.49
CA ASN A 72 5.63 12.79 -11.92
C ASN A 72 7.02 12.11 -11.95
N ARG A 73 7.15 10.98 -12.65
CA ARG A 73 8.34 10.14 -12.72
C ARG A 73 8.88 10.14 -14.15
#